data_AF-A0A4P5X1X5-F1
#
_entry.id   AF-A0A4P5X1X5-F1
#
_cell.length_a   1.000
_cell.length_b   1.000
_cell.length_c   1.000
_cell.angle_alpha   90.00
_cell.angle_beta   90.00
_cell.angle_gamma   90.00
#
_symmetry.space_group_name_H-M   'P 1'
#
loop_
_entity.id
_entity.type
_entity.pdbx_description
1 polymer ?
#
loop_
_entity_poly.entity_id
_entity_poly.type
_entity_poly.pdbx_seq_one_letter_code
_entity_poly.pdbx_strand_id
1 'polypeptide(L)' 'MCRMDLKIAAICLRLDALLLTRNTRDFEKVPGLKIADWTTLL' A
#
# COMPACT_ATOMS: atom_id res chain seq x y z
N MET A 1 -2.93 10.89 -2.19
CA MET A 1 -3.55 9.70 -2.82
C MET A 1 -4.25 10.07 -4.12
N CYS A 2 -3.69 9.67 -5.25
CA CYS A 2 -4.27 9.83 -6.59
C CYS A 2 -5.18 8.64 -6.92
N ARG A 3 -6.04 8.76 -7.94
CA ARG A 3 -6.99 7.70 -8.33
C ARG A 3 -6.33 6.35 -8.68
N MET A 4 -5.09 6.36 -9.17
CA MET A 4 -4.33 5.13 -9.43
C MET A 4 -3.94 4.40 -8.14
N ASP A 5 -3.58 5.13 -7.08
CA ASP A 5 -3.15 4.54 -5.81
C ASP A 5 -4.27 3.69 -5.19
N LEU A 6 -5.52 4.16 -5.29
CA LEU A 6 -6.68 3.38 -4.85
C LEU A 6 -6.88 2.08 -5.64
N LYS A 7 -6.55 2.06 -6.94
CA LYS A 7 -6.63 0.84 -7.73
C LYS A 7 -5.56 -0.17 -7.30
N ILE A 8 -4.35 0.31 -7.00
CA ILE A 8 -3.28 -0.53 -6.46
C ILE A 8 -3.70 -1.11 -5.11
N ALA A 9 -4.20 -0.28 -4.19
CA ALA A 9 -4.70 -0.71 -2.89
C ALA A 9 -5.82 -1.75 -3.01
N ALA A 10 -6.77 -1.57 -3.93
CA ALA A 10 -7.86 -2.52 -4.16
C ALA A 10 -7.36 -3.88 -4.66
N ILE A 11 -6.35 -3.90 -5.54
CA ILE A 11 -5.72 -5.14 -6.01
C ILE A 11 -5.03 -5.85 -4.84
N CYS A 12 -4.24 -5.13 -4.04
CA CYS A 12 -3.55 -5.71 -2.89
C CYS A 12 -4.52 -6.27 -1.85
N LEU A 13 -5.61 -5.56 -1.54
CA LEU A 13 -6.66 -6.05 -0.65
C LEU A 13 -7.33 -7.31 -1.18
N ARG A 14 -7.66 -7.35 -2.48
CA ARG A 14 -8.34 -8.51 -3.09
C ARG A 14 -7.49 -9.77 -3.04
N LEU A 15 -6.17 -9.61 -3.12
CA LEU A 15 -5.17 -10.68 -3.16
C LEU A 15 -4.51 -10.96 -1.80
N ASP A 16 -4.89 -10.22 -0.75
CA ASP A 16 -4.22 -10.23 0.56
C ASP A 16 -2.69 -10.01 0.48
N ALA A 17 -2.25 -9.21 -0.49
CA ALA A 17 -0.84 -8.98 -0.82
C ALA A 17 -0.21 -7.84 -0.02
N LEU A 18 1.11 -7.93 0.22
CA LEU A 18 1.91 -6.86 0.83
C LEU A 18 2.31 -5.82 -0.23
N LEU A 19 1.90 -4.56 -0.03
CA LEU A 19 2.29 -3.45 -0.89
C LEU A 19 3.62 -2.85 -0.43
N LEU A 20 4.66 -2.98 -1.26
CA LEU A 20 5.92 -2.28 -1.06
C LEU A 20 5.83 -0.85 -1.60
N THR A 21 6.06 0.15 -0.75
CA THR A 21 5.95 1.56 -1.13
C THR A 21 6.79 2.47 -0.23
N ARG A 22 7.33 3.56 -0.79
CA ARG A 22 7.90 4.68 0.01
C ARG A 22 6.86 5.73 0.41
N ASN A 23 5.64 5.61 -0.12
CA ASN A 23 4.55 6.54 0.16
C ASN A 23 3.60 5.95 1.21
N THR A 24 4.14 5.45 2.32
CA THR A 24 3.38 4.79 3.39
C THR A 24 2.25 5.68 3.90
N ARG A 25 2.53 6.96 4.14
CA ARG A 25 1.56 7.96 4.62
C ARG A 25 0.23 8.03 3.85
N ASP A 26 0.26 7.83 2.54
CA ASP A 26 -0.98 7.82 1.75
C ASP A 26 -1.71 6.47 1.84
N PHE A 27 -0.98 5.35 1.83
CA PHE A 27 -1.54 4.02 1.85
C PHE A 27 -1.97 3.53 3.25
N GLU A 28 -1.41 4.08 4.33
CA GLU A 28 -1.83 3.83 5.72
C GLU A 28 -3.30 4.23 5.98
N LYS A 29 -3.85 5.12 5.15
CA LYS A 29 -5.25 5.56 5.25
C LYS A 29 -6.24 4.51 4.74
N VAL A 30 -5.76 3.43 4.12
CA VAL A 30 -6.59 2.34 3.59
C VAL A 30 -6.69 1.23 4.64
N PRO A 31 -7.85 1.03 5.30
CA PRO A 31 -7.99 0.01 6.33
C PRO A 31 -7.75 -1.40 5.78
N GLY A 32 -6.99 -2.20 6.52
CA GLY A 32 -6.69 -3.60 6.16
C GLY A 32 -5.64 -3.78 5.08
N LEU A 33 -5.09 -2.71 4.51
CA LEU A 33 -4.01 -2.80 3.52
C LEU A 33 -2.68 -3.08 4.22
N LYS A 34 -2.04 -4.20 3.87
CA LYS A 34 -0.68 -4.52 4.34
C LYS A 34 0.32 -3.71 3.51
N ILE A 35 1.17 -2.92 4.18
CA ILE A 35 2.19 -2.11 3.53
C ILE A 35 3.55 -2.31 4.19
N ALA A 36 4.63 -2.12 3.44
CA ALA A 36 5.98 -2.02 3.98
C ALA A 36 6.85 -1.07 3.15
N ASP A 37 7.77 -0.37 3.82
CA ASP A 37 8.76 0.49 3.16
C ASP A 37 10.08 -0.26 2.94
N TRP A 38 10.29 -0.65 1.69
CA TRP A 38 11.51 -1.31 1.20
C TRP A 38 12.81 -0.52 1.40
N THR A 39 12.77 0.79 1.67
CA THR A 39 13.98 1.59 1.98
C THR A 39 14.36 1.58 3.45
N THR A 40 13.45 1.14 4.32
CA THR A 40 13.68 1.02 5.77
C THR A 40 13.92 -0.42 6.21
N LEU A 41 13.85 -1.36 5.28
CA LEU A 41 14.02 -2.80 5.51
C LEU A 41 15.50 -3.26 5.46
N LEU A 42 16.46 -2.32 5.50
CA LEU A 42 17.91 -2.53 5.57
C LEU A 42 18.46 -1.88 6.84
#